data_AF-D8PN43-F1
#
_entry.id   AF-D8PN43-F1
#
_cell.length_a   1.000
_cell.length_b   1.000
_cell.length_c   1.000
_cell.angle_alpha   90.00
_cell.angle_beta   90.00
_cell.angle_gamma   90.00
#
_symmetry.space_group_name_H-M   'P 1'
#
loop_
_entity.id
_entity.type
_entity.pdbx_description
1 polymer ?
#
loop_
_entity_poly.entity_id
_entity_poly.type
_entity_poly.pdbx_seq_one_letter_code
_entity_poly.pdbx_strand_id
1 'polypeptide(L)'
;MALEARRPPNARSIASGASDKRSRTKASAGPVPLAKRLLFPHLTTNALPPLLLTPSRPPELDDELYDFIALALRAFVNPWWTKITRYDKEFLPDITRILTHVLRALEARLLAADAAPLLLHDLPILVTQHIRDYRDAERKARSAYASGGALGLSQLFHQLQPHLAVTPEGGVHDEYFRQVVDQILKAVLPAKDYAPEAERFIVREIIVKIVANDILPRVTQPWFINKVILDQLKLDEAAQVRYSSGICAAPC
;
A
#
# COMPACT_ATOMS: atom_id res chain seq x y z
N MET A 1 42.27 -66.29 -29.76
CA MET A 1 43.61 -65.98 -29.21
C MET A 1 44.05 -64.66 -29.82
N ALA A 2 43.96 -63.58 -29.05
CA ALA A 2 44.21 -62.21 -29.50
C ALA A 2 45.71 -61.87 -29.37
N LEU A 3 46.22 -61.16 -30.36
CA LEU A 3 47.64 -60.82 -30.55
C LEU A 3 48.11 -59.67 -29.64
N GLU A 4 49.19 -59.98 -28.95
CA GLU A 4 50.32 -59.19 -28.44
C GLU A 4 50.39 -57.68 -28.75
N ALA A 5 50.64 -56.92 -27.68
CA ALA A 5 50.96 -55.50 -27.69
C ALA A 5 52.43 -55.21 -28.05
N ARG A 6 52.68 -54.09 -28.77
CA ARG A 6 54.00 -53.45 -28.85
C ARG A 6 53.88 -51.92 -28.81
N ARG A 7 54.52 -51.29 -27.80
CA ARG A 7 55.06 -49.90 -27.79
C ARG A 7 56.55 -49.98 -28.21
N PRO A 8 57.32 -48.91 -28.57
CA PRO A 8 57.27 -47.45 -28.21
C PRO A 8 57.68 -46.54 -29.44
N PRO A 9 58.29 -45.31 -29.39
CA PRO A 9 58.65 -44.37 -28.30
C PRO A 9 58.31 -42.85 -28.50
N ASN A 10 58.73 -42.06 -27.51
CA ASN A 10 58.65 -40.61 -27.21
C ASN A 10 58.70 -39.55 -28.35
N ALA A 11 58.00 -38.43 -28.11
CA ALA A 11 58.52 -37.08 -28.39
C ALA A 11 57.87 -36.02 -27.46
N ARG A 12 58.70 -35.16 -26.86
CA ARG A 12 58.32 -33.94 -26.14
C ARG A 12 58.04 -32.81 -27.14
N SER A 13 57.09 -31.91 -26.84
CA SER A 13 57.33 -30.46 -26.64
C SER A 13 56.17 -29.53 -27.09
N ILE A 14 56.17 -28.37 -26.43
CA ILE A 14 55.64 -27.03 -26.75
C ILE A 14 54.22 -26.66 -26.30
N ALA A 15 54.20 -25.48 -25.69
CA ALA A 15 53.18 -24.82 -24.90
C ALA A 15 52.19 -23.98 -25.72
N SER A 16 51.21 -23.45 -24.96
CA SER A 16 50.44 -22.21 -25.17
C SER A 16 49.43 -22.18 -26.32
N GLY A 17 48.18 -22.49 -25.96
CA GLY A 17 46.98 -21.87 -26.53
C GLY A 17 46.15 -21.30 -25.39
N ALA A 18 46.23 -19.99 -25.18
CA ALA A 18 45.38 -19.27 -24.25
C ALA A 18 43.92 -19.40 -24.72
N SER A 19 43.16 -20.29 -24.07
CA SER A 19 41.72 -20.32 -24.23
C SER A 19 41.15 -19.15 -23.43
N ASP A 20 40.70 -18.15 -24.19
CA ASP A 20 40.05 -16.94 -23.75
C ASP A 20 38.79 -17.30 -22.94
N LYS A 21 38.97 -17.50 -21.63
CA LYS A 21 37.87 -17.62 -20.69
C LYS A 21 37.23 -16.25 -20.59
N ARG A 22 36.31 -15.96 -21.51
CA ARG A 22 35.26 -14.95 -21.32
C ARG A 22 34.61 -15.23 -19.97
N SER A 23 35.01 -14.47 -18.96
CA SER A 23 34.31 -14.39 -17.71
C SER A 23 32.93 -13.84 -18.05
N ARG A 24 31.94 -14.74 -18.19
CA ARG A 24 30.56 -14.35 -17.92
C ARG A 24 30.55 -13.99 -16.44
N THR A 25 30.77 -12.70 -16.17
CA THR A 25 30.37 -12.07 -14.93
C THR A 25 28.87 -12.35 -14.80
N LYS A 26 28.52 -13.43 -14.10
CA LYS A 26 27.19 -13.58 -13.51
C LYS A 26 27.08 -12.41 -12.56
N ALA A 27 26.44 -11.33 -13.01
CA ALA A 27 25.89 -10.35 -12.10
C ALA A 27 25.09 -11.15 -11.06
N SER A 28 25.53 -11.09 -9.81
CA SER A 28 24.84 -11.70 -8.69
C SER A 28 23.49 -11.00 -8.54
N ALA A 29 22.50 -11.44 -9.31
CA ALA A 29 21.14 -10.98 -9.20
C ALA A 29 20.65 -11.43 -7.82
N GLY A 30 20.46 -10.45 -6.93
CA GLY A 30 19.76 -10.68 -5.67
C GLY A 30 18.38 -11.31 -5.91
N PRO A 31 17.73 -11.81 -4.85
CA PRO A 31 16.39 -12.39 -4.97
C PRO A 31 15.44 -11.41 -5.67
N VAL A 32 14.70 -11.89 -6.66
CA VAL A 32 13.74 -11.08 -7.42
C VAL A 32 12.66 -10.57 -6.46
N PRO A 33 12.37 -9.24 -6.44
CA PRO A 33 11.34 -8.66 -5.58
C PRO A 33 9.97 -9.32 -5.77
N LEU A 34 9.16 -9.35 -4.69
CA LEU A 34 7.84 -9.98 -4.71
C LEU A 34 6.93 -9.30 -5.74
N ALA A 35 6.86 -7.96 -5.71
CA ALA A 35 6.15 -7.14 -6.68
C ALA A 35 6.49 -7.51 -8.12
N LYS A 36 7.78 -7.56 -8.48
CA LYS A 36 8.20 -7.93 -9.82
C LYS A 36 7.68 -9.31 -10.21
N ARG A 37 7.89 -10.31 -9.36
CA ARG A 37 7.52 -11.71 -9.67
C ARG A 37 6.02 -11.90 -9.84
N LEU A 38 5.21 -11.20 -9.03
CA LEU A 38 3.77 -11.40 -8.99
C LEU A 38 3.01 -10.51 -9.97
N LEU A 39 3.42 -9.24 -10.09
CA LEU A 39 2.67 -8.21 -10.80
C LEU A 39 3.21 -7.95 -12.20
N PHE A 40 4.50 -8.23 -12.42
CA PHE A 40 5.19 -7.92 -13.66
C PHE A 40 6.03 -9.09 -14.18
N PRO A 41 5.43 -10.28 -14.39
CA PRO A 41 6.17 -11.49 -14.80
C PRO A 41 6.91 -11.35 -16.13
N HIS A 42 6.47 -10.41 -16.99
CA HIS A 42 7.05 -10.16 -18.31
C HIS A 42 8.23 -9.20 -18.31
N LEU A 43 8.49 -8.50 -17.20
CA LEU A 43 9.61 -7.54 -17.14
C LEU A 43 10.95 -8.25 -17.03
N THR A 44 11.82 -8.00 -18.00
CA THR A 44 13.18 -8.54 -18.05
C THR A 44 14.10 -7.84 -17.04
N THR A 45 13.93 -6.53 -16.84
CA THR A 45 14.67 -5.71 -15.87
C THR A 45 14.02 -5.75 -14.49
N ASN A 46 14.81 -5.51 -13.43
CA ASN A 46 14.29 -5.36 -12.06
C ASN A 46 13.66 -3.99 -11.80
N ALA A 47 13.79 -3.04 -12.72
CA ALA A 47 13.16 -1.73 -12.61
C ALA A 47 11.64 -1.83 -12.81
N LEU A 48 10.88 -1.36 -11.82
CA LEU A 48 9.42 -1.29 -11.87
C LEU A 48 8.95 -0.03 -12.62
N PRO A 49 7.79 -0.06 -13.30
CA PRO A 49 7.23 1.12 -13.93
C PRO A 49 6.81 2.16 -12.88
N PRO A 50 6.91 3.47 -13.14
CA PRO A 50 6.50 4.48 -12.16
C PRO A 50 5.02 4.32 -11.81
N LEU A 51 4.64 4.29 -10.52
CA LEU A 51 3.24 4.17 -10.09
C LEU A 51 2.56 5.53 -9.98
N LEU A 52 3.09 6.39 -9.13
CA LEU A 52 2.61 7.76 -8.85
C LEU A 52 3.02 8.78 -9.95
N LEU A 53 2.28 9.88 -10.01
CA LEU A 53 2.45 11.01 -10.93
C LEU A 53 3.37 12.09 -10.34
N THR A 54 3.51 12.15 -9.02
CA THR A 54 4.28 13.19 -8.31
C THR A 54 5.78 13.11 -8.68
N PRO A 55 6.38 14.19 -9.21
CA PRO A 55 7.77 14.16 -9.67
C PRO A 55 8.80 14.15 -8.53
N SER A 56 8.49 14.76 -7.38
CA SER A 56 9.44 14.94 -6.24
C SER A 56 9.38 13.80 -5.22
N ARG A 57 9.00 12.59 -5.64
CA ARG A 57 8.85 11.44 -4.73
C ARG A 57 10.17 10.68 -4.55
N PRO A 58 10.37 10.03 -3.38
CA PRO A 58 11.44 9.06 -3.22
C PRO A 58 11.24 7.88 -4.19
N PRO A 59 12.30 7.38 -4.86
CA PRO A 59 12.18 6.24 -5.76
C PRO A 59 11.71 4.96 -5.05
N GLU A 60 12.02 4.82 -3.75
CA GLU A 60 11.65 3.65 -2.94
C GLU A 60 10.14 3.56 -2.70
N LEU A 61 9.41 4.67 -2.78
CA LEU A 61 7.98 4.71 -2.50
C LEU A 61 7.17 3.85 -3.48
N ASP A 62 7.58 3.83 -4.75
CA ASP A 62 6.91 3.00 -5.74
C ASP A 62 7.12 1.52 -5.49
N ASP A 63 8.34 1.14 -5.16
CA ASP A 63 8.68 -0.25 -4.87
C ASP A 63 7.86 -0.76 -3.67
N GLU A 64 7.76 0.04 -2.61
CA GLU A 64 6.93 -0.27 -1.43
C GLU A 64 5.44 -0.34 -1.76
N LEU A 65 4.92 0.57 -2.60
CA LEU A 65 3.51 0.54 -3.01
C LEU A 65 3.18 -0.67 -3.89
N TYR A 66 4.08 -1.07 -4.80
CA TYR A 66 3.88 -2.29 -5.56
C TYR A 66 4.02 -3.54 -4.69
N ASP A 67 4.93 -3.55 -3.72
CA ASP A 67 5.01 -4.66 -2.77
C ASP A 67 3.74 -4.74 -1.91
N PHE A 68 3.17 -3.61 -1.51
CA PHE A 68 1.86 -3.56 -0.86
C PHE A 68 0.74 -4.14 -1.75
N ILE A 69 0.67 -3.73 -3.02
CA ILE A 69 -0.30 -4.31 -3.98
C ILE A 69 -0.07 -5.82 -4.12
N ALA A 70 1.17 -6.27 -4.21
CA ALA A 70 1.51 -7.68 -4.32
C ALA A 70 1.09 -8.48 -3.09
N LEU A 71 1.28 -7.93 -1.89
CA LEU A 71 0.82 -8.54 -0.65
C LEU A 71 -0.72 -8.61 -0.58
N ALA A 72 -1.41 -7.54 -0.98
CA ALA A 72 -2.88 -7.51 -1.04
C ALA A 72 -3.43 -8.58 -2.01
N LEU A 73 -2.90 -8.64 -3.24
CA LEU A 73 -3.31 -9.64 -4.22
C LEU A 73 -2.98 -11.07 -3.77
N ARG A 74 -1.83 -11.26 -3.13
CA ARG A 74 -1.47 -12.55 -2.54
C ARG A 74 -2.42 -12.98 -1.42
N ALA A 75 -2.94 -12.04 -0.63
CA ALA A 75 -3.86 -12.33 0.45
C ALA A 75 -5.30 -12.53 -0.04
N PHE A 76 -5.78 -11.68 -0.96
CA PHE A 76 -7.20 -11.62 -1.31
C PHE A 76 -7.56 -12.34 -2.61
N VAL A 77 -6.61 -12.61 -3.51
CA VAL A 77 -6.87 -13.21 -4.83
C VAL A 77 -6.28 -14.61 -4.94
N ASN A 78 -4.99 -14.77 -4.64
CA ASN A 78 -4.29 -16.05 -4.83
C ASN A 78 -4.93 -17.27 -4.14
N PRO A 79 -5.46 -17.18 -2.89
CA PRO A 79 -5.96 -18.36 -2.18
C PRO A 79 -7.12 -19.08 -2.86
N TRP A 80 -7.87 -18.38 -3.72
CA TRP A 80 -8.98 -18.95 -4.48
C TRP A 80 -8.67 -19.00 -5.98
N TRP A 81 -8.00 -18.00 -6.57
CA TRP A 81 -7.73 -17.99 -8.01
C TRP A 81 -6.87 -19.17 -8.47
N THR A 82 -5.81 -19.49 -7.71
CA THR A 82 -4.91 -20.61 -8.02
C THR A 82 -5.59 -21.99 -7.97
N LYS A 83 -6.74 -22.09 -7.31
CA LYS A 83 -7.57 -23.31 -7.28
C LYS A 83 -8.44 -23.44 -8.52
N ILE A 84 -8.82 -22.32 -9.13
CA ILE A 84 -9.61 -22.26 -10.37
C ILE A 84 -8.67 -22.44 -11.57
N THR A 85 -7.60 -21.64 -11.62
CA THR A 85 -6.66 -21.62 -12.75
C THR A 85 -5.22 -21.72 -12.26
N ARG A 86 -4.62 -22.92 -12.35
CA ARG A 86 -3.30 -23.22 -11.77
C ARG A 86 -2.12 -22.50 -12.43
N TYR A 87 -2.22 -22.23 -13.74
CA TYR A 87 -1.08 -21.75 -14.55
C TYR A 87 -1.27 -20.35 -15.11
N ASP A 88 -2.33 -19.66 -14.72
CA ASP A 88 -2.57 -18.30 -15.17
C ASP A 88 -1.68 -17.31 -14.40
N LYS A 89 -0.98 -16.48 -15.18
CA LYS A 89 -0.05 -15.46 -14.70
C LYS A 89 -0.47 -14.06 -15.14
N GLU A 90 -1.55 -13.91 -15.91
CA GLU A 90 -1.96 -12.63 -16.49
C GLU A 90 -3.00 -11.92 -15.61
N PHE A 91 -3.79 -12.66 -14.85
CA PHE A 91 -4.87 -12.06 -14.06
C PHE A 91 -4.39 -11.08 -12.99
N LEU A 92 -3.31 -11.39 -12.26
CA LEU A 92 -2.77 -10.46 -11.26
C LEU A 92 -2.16 -9.20 -11.89
N PRO A 93 -1.36 -9.29 -12.96
CA PRO A 93 -0.98 -8.13 -13.76
C PRO A 93 -2.17 -7.28 -14.23
N ASP A 94 -3.26 -7.91 -14.68
CA ASP A 94 -4.45 -7.19 -15.14
C ASP A 94 -5.15 -6.44 -14.00
N ILE A 95 -5.35 -7.07 -12.84
CA ILE A 95 -5.89 -6.38 -11.66
C ILE A 95 -4.94 -5.26 -11.20
N THR A 96 -3.62 -5.49 -11.25
CA THR A 96 -2.62 -4.47 -10.93
C THR A 96 -2.74 -3.27 -11.85
N ARG A 97 -2.90 -3.47 -13.15
CA ARG A 97 -3.10 -2.40 -14.13
C ARG A 97 -4.31 -1.53 -13.77
N ILE A 98 -5.42 -2.15 -13.37
CA ILE A 98 -6.64 -1.44 -12.94
C ILE A 98 -6.38 -0.67 -11.64
N LEU A 99 -5.74 -1.28 -10.64
CA LEU A 99 -5.36 -0.61 -9.39
C LEU A 99 -4.43 0.58 -9.63
N THR A 100 -3.42 0.44 -10.50
CA THR A 100 -2.53 1.53 -10.92
C THR A 100 -3.32 2.67 -11.54
N HIS A 101 -4.33 2.38 -12.38
CA HIS A 101 -5.19 3.42 -12.93
C HIS A 101 -5.98 4.16 -11.84
N VAL A 102 -6.59 3.41 -10.92
CA VAL A 102 -7.34 3.98 -9.78
C VAL A 102 -6.43 4.90 -8.96
N LEU A 103 -5.24 4.42 -8.58
CA LEU A 103 -4.29 5.18 -7.77
C LEU A 103 -3.87 6.49 -8.45
N ARG A 104 -3.50 6.43 -9.73
CA ARG A 104 -3.10 7.61 -10.50
C ARG A 104 -4.24 8.61 -10.68
N ALA A 105 -5.46 8.13 -10.94
CA ALA A 105 -6.62 8.99 -11.10
C ALA A 105 -7.00 9.69 -9.79
N LEU A 106 -6.89 8.99 -8.66
CA LEU A 106 -7.08 9.57 -7.33
C LEU A 106 -5.98 10.60 -7.00
N GLU A 107 -4.72 10.27 -7.27
CA GLU A 107 -3.59 11.18 -7.07
C GLU A 107 -3.73 12.44 -7.92
N ALA A 108 -4.07 12.32 -9.20
CA ALA A 108 -4.28 13.47 -10.08
C ALA A 108 -5.37 14.41 -9.54
N ARG A 109 -6.46 13.85 -9.00
CA ARG A 109 -7.54 14.63 -8.36
C ARG A 109 -7.08 15.29 -7.07
N LEU A 110 -6.30 14.57 -6.26
CA LEU A 110 -5.76 15.12 -5.02
C LEU A 110 -4.79 16.28 -5.28
N LEU A 111 -3.92 16.14 -6.28
CA LEU A 111 -2.99 17.19 -6.69
C LEU A 111 -3.71 18.41 -7.30
N ALA A 112 -4.85 18.21 -7.95
CA ALA A 112 -5.67 19.27 -8.52
C ALA A 112 -6.60 19.94 -7.49
N ALA A 113 -6.85 19.30 -6.35
CA ALA A 113 -7.73 19.82 -5.31
C ALA A 113 -7.02 20.86 -4.45
N ASP A 114 -7.71 21.96 -4.14
CA ASP A 114 -7.24 22.88 -3.11
C ASP A 114 -7.47 22.24 -1.73
N ALA A 115 -6.39 21.79 -1.11
CA ALA A 115 -6.43 21.18 0.21
C ALA A 115 -6.59 22.20 1.36
N ALA A 116 -6.35 23.49 1.13
CA ALA A 116 -6.34 24.48 2.20
C ALA A 116 -7.71 24.64 2.89
N PRO A 117 -8.86 24.75 2.18
CA PRO A 117 -10.17 24.80 2.82
C PRO A 117 -10.46 23.53 3.63
N LEU A 118 -10.16 22.37 3.07
CA LEU A 118 -10.39 21.10 3.75
C LEU A 118 -9.58 20.98 5.04
N LEU A 119 -8.28 21.31 5.00
CA LEU A 119 -7.36 21.11 6.12
C LEU A 119 -7.41 22.22 7.17
N LEU A 120 -7.61 23.47 6.75
CA LEU A 120 -7.50 24.64 7.63
C LEU A 120 -8.87 25.16 8.11
N HIS A 121 -9.96 24.77 7.45
CA HIS A 121 -11.31 25.20 7.81
C HIS A 121 -12.20 24.00 8.17
N ASP A 122 -12.46 23.10 7.23
CA ASP A 122 -13.47 22.06 7.42
C ASP A 122 -13.06 21.03 8.47
N LEU A 123 -11.83 20.53 8.38
CA LEU A 123 -11.31 19.52 9.32
C LEU A 123 -11.28 20.05 10.77
N PRO A 124 -10.74 21.25 11.07
CA PRO A 124 -10.80 21.81 12.42
C PRO A 124 -12.23 21.98 12.96
N ILE A 125 -13.18 22.38 12.11
CA ILE A 125 -14.59 22.50 12.49
C ILE A 125 -15.16 21.13 12.86
N LEU A 126 -14.96 20.11 12.02
CA LEU A 126 -15.43 18.76 12.25
C LEU A 126 -14.84 18.16 13.54
N VAL A 127 -13.53 18.33 13.76
CA VAL A 127 -12.86 17.85 14.99
C VAL A 127 -13.37 18.59 16.22
N THR A 128 -13.55 19.91 16.13
CA THR A 128 -14.08 20.71 17.23
C THR A 128 -15.50 20.28 17.59
N GLN A 129 -16.34 20.05 16.59
CA GLN A 129 -17.70 19.56 16.77
C GLN A 129 -17.70 18.17 17.42
N HIS A 130 -16.90 17.25 16.89
CA HIS A 130 -16.74 15.90 17.43
C HIS A 130 -16.36 15.91 18.93
N ILE A 131 -15.39 16.73 19.33
CA ILE A 131 -14.95 16.85 20.72
C ILE A 131 -16.05 17.44 21.61
N ARG A 132 -16.80 18.44 21.11
CA ARG A 132 -17.94 19.02 21.84
C ARG A 132 -19.02 17.98 22.07
N ASP A 133 -19.44 17.28 21.03
CA ASP A 133 -20.48 16.26 21.10
C ASP A 133 -20.07 15.10 22.01
N TYR A 134 -18.80 14.69 21.98
CA TYR A 134 -18.27 13.68 22.89
C TYR A 134 -18.38 14.12 24.36
N ARG A 135 -17.95 15.35 24.67
CA ARG A 135 -18.03 15.89 26.04
C ARG A 135 -19.49 16.05 26.48
N ASP A 136 -20.39 16.38 25.56
CA ASP A 136 -21.82 16.53 25.85
C ASP A 136 -22.45 15.17 26.15
N ALA A 137 -22.11 14.13 25.37
CA ALA A 137 -22.50 12.76 25.65
C ALA A 137 -21.95 12.26 26.99
N GLU A 138 -20.69 12.57 27.32
CA GLU A 138 -20.07 12.21 28.60
C GLU A 138 -20.78 12.86 29.80
N ARG A 139 -21.10 14.16 29.69
CA ARG A 139 -21.87 14.86 30.74
C ARG A 139 -23.27 14.27 30.90
N LYS A 140 -23.95 13.95 29.81
CA LYS A 140 -25.28 13.29 29.84
C LYS A 140 -25.21 11.90 30.47
N ALA A 141 -24.20 11.10 30.12
CA ALA A 141 -24.00 9.75 30.66
C ALA A 141 -23.84 9.74 32.19
N ARG A 142 -23.25 10.81 32.76
CA ARG A 142 -23.07 11.00 34.21
C ARG A 142 -24.28 11.66 34.91
N SER A 143 -25.43 11.75 34.24
CA SER A 143 -26.62 12.42 34.76
C SER A 143 -27.87 11.54 34.64
N ALA A 144 -28.95 11.91 35.33
CA ALA A 144 -30.25 11.24 35.21
C ALA A 144 -30.85 11.30 33.79
N TYR A 145 -30.32 12.18 32.92
CA TYR A 145 -30.79 12.37 31.55
C TYR A 145 -30.29 11.30 30.55
N ALA A 146 -29.51 10.29 31.00
CA ALA A 146 -29.10 9.15 30.20
C ALA A 146 -30.23 8.09 30.04
N SER A 147 -31.46 8.53 29.75
CA SER A 147 -32.66 7.69 29.73
C SER A 147 -32.80 6.84 31.00
N GLY A 148 -32.68 7.49 32.17
CA GLY A 148 -32.70 6.79 33.47
C GLY A 148 -31.43 5.98 33.77
N GLY A 149 -30.32 6.28 33.10
CA GLY A 149 -29.04 5.57 33.28
C GLY A 149 -28.87 4.33 32.39
N ALA A 150 -29.80 4.08 31.47
CA ALA A 150 -29.79 2.89 30.61
C ALA A 150 -28.86 3.02 29.38
N LEU A 151 -28.59 4.24 28.90
CA LEU A 151 -27.76 4.46 27.70
C LEU A 151 -26.30 4.72 28.06
N GLY A 152 -25.40 3.98 27.38
CA GLY A 152 -23.95 4.18 27.49
C GLY A 152 -23.45 5.40 26.72
N LEU A 153 -22.20 5.81 26.99
CA LEU A 153 -21.54 6.93 26.32
C LEU A 153 -21.54 6.80 24.79
N SER A 154 -21.21 5.62 24.28
CA SER A 154 -21.19 5.31 22.84
C SER A 154 -22.55 5.54 22.17
N GLN A 155 -23.63 5.09 22.81
CA GLN A 155 -24.99 5.26 22.30
C GLN A 155 -25.43 6.72 22.35
N LEU A 156 -25.14 7.42 23.45
CA LEU A 156 -25.46 8.85 23.57
C LEU A 156 -24.68 9.69 22.55
N PHE A 157 -23.41 9.37 22.31
CA PHE A 157 -22.61 10.04 21.30
C PHE A 157 -23.14 9.76 19.89
N HIS A 158 -23.45 8.50 19.57
CA HIS A 158 -24.00 8.14 18.27
C HIS A 158 -25.36 8.79 17.99
N GLN A 159 -26.17 9.05 19.02
CA GLN A 159 -27.42 9.83 18.87
C GLN A 159 -27.16 11.31 18.51
N LEU A 160 -26.04 11.89 18.96
CA LEU A 160 -25.64 13.26 18.59
C LEU A 160 -25.01 13.32 17.19
N GLN A 161 -24.32 12.26 16.78
CA GLN A 161 -23.62 12.17 15.50
C GLN A 161 -23.96 10.85 14.79
N PRO A 162 -25.22 10.67 14.32
CA PRO A 162 -25.62 9.45 13.63
C PRO A 162 -24.96 9.39 12.26
N HIS A 163 -24.26 8.30 11.98
CA HIS A 163 -23.64 8.06 10.68
C HIS A 163 -23.90 6.63 10.19
N LEU A 164 -24.39 6.48 8.95
CA LEU A 164 -24.82 5.20 8.39
C LEU A 164 -23.69 4.16 8.30
N ALA A 165 -22.45 4.62 8.27
CA ALA A 165 -21.28 3.77 8.13
C ALA A 165 -20.74 3.20 9.45
N VAL A 166 -21.20 3.70 10.60
CA VAL A 166 -20.59 3.42 11.91
C VAL A 166 -21.66 3.03 12.92
N THR A 167 -21.48 1.92 13.63
CA THR A 167 -22.38 1.52 14.74
C THR A 167 -22.04 2.31 16.00
N PRO A 168 -22.93 2.38 17.00
CA PRO A 168 -22.61 3.01 18.28
C PRO A 168 -21.33 2.46 18.92
N GLU A 169 -21.08 1.16 18.78
CA GLU A 169 -19.91 0.46 19.33
C GLU A 169 -18.62 0.74 18.54
N GLY A 170 -18.67 1.54 17.48
CA GLY A 170 -17.53 1.83 16.60
C GLY A 170 -17.30 0.76 15.51
N GLY A 171 -18.25 -0.15 15.32
CA GLY A 171 -18.23 -1.09 14.21
C GLY A 171 -18.43 -0.38 12.87
N VAL A 172 -17.81 -0.86 11.81
CA VAL A 172 -17.87 -0.26 10.48
C VAL A 172 -18.76 -1.12 9.57
N HIS A 173 -19.66 -0.48 8.81
CA HIS A 173 -20.56 -1.18 7.88
C HIS A 173 -19.93 -1.35 6.50
N ASP A 174 -19.43 -2.55 6.18
CA ASP A 174 -18.84 -2.89 4.88
C ASP A 174 -19.69 -2.45 3.69
N GLU A 175 -21.01 -2.60 3.78
CA GLU A 175 -21.93 -2.31 2.66
C GLU A 175 -21.93 -0.82 2.30
N TYR A 176 -21.79 0.06 3.29
CA TYR A 176 -21.63 1.49 3.05
C TYR A 176 -20.33 1.75 2.26
N PHE A 177 -19.23 1.14 2.68
CA PHE A 177 -17.93 1.30 2.00
C PHE A 177 -17.94 0.68 0.60
N ARG A 178 -18.64 -0.44 0.39
CA ARG A 178 -18.84 -1.00 -0.96
C ARG A 178 -19.51 0.01 -1.87
N GLN A 179 -20.58 0.65 -1.43
CA GLN A 179 -21.28 1.66 -2.22
C GLN A 179 -20.40 2.88 -2.51
N VAL A 180 -19.69 3.39 -1.50
CA VAL A 180 -18.76 4.52 -1.67
C VAL A 180 -17.66 4.18 -2.67
N VAL A 181 -17.00 3.01 -2.51
CA VAL A 181 -15.93 2.57 -3.41
C VAL A 181 -16.48 2.34 -4.83
N ASP A 182 -17.69 1.80 -4.98
CA ASP A 182 -18.29 1.60 -6.31
C ASP A 182 -18.50 2.93 -7.05
N GLN A 183 -18.97 3.98 -6.35
CA GLN A 183 -19.08 5.33 -6.91
C GLN A 183 -17.71 5.92 -7.25
N ILE A 184 -16.71 5.71 -6.40
CA ILE A 184 -15.33 6.14 -6.68
C ILE A 184 -14.82 5.46 -7.94
N LEU A 185 -14.93 4.13 -8.04
CA LEU A 185 -14.50 3.36 -9.22
C LEU A 185 -15.20 3.83 -10.49
N LYS A 186 -16.50 4.10 -10.43
CA LYS A 186 -17.27 4.66 -11.55
C LYS A 186 -16.75 6.03 -11.99
N ALA A 187 -16.30 6.85 -11.04
CA ALA A 187 -15.80 8.18 -11.33
C ALA A 187 -14.36 8.19 -11.86
N VAL A 188 -13.52 7.21 -11.50
CA VAL A 188 -12.09 7.23 -11.81
C VAL A 188 -11.66 6.25 -12.91
N LEU A 189 -12.41 5.18 -13.15
CA LEU A 189 -12.05 4.19 -14.18
C LEU A 189 -12.58 4.59 -15.57
N PRO A 190 -11.83 4.33 -16.64
CA PRO A 190 -12.32 4.47 -18.00
C PRO A 190 -13.38 3.41 -18.29
N ALA A 191 -14.27 3.68 -19.24
CA ALA A 191 -15.36 2.76 -19.58
C ALA A 191 -14.90 1.33 -19.89
N LYS A 192 -13.72 1.18 -20.54
CA LYS A 192 -13.11 -0.12 -20.84
C LYS A 192 -12.80 -0.95 -19.58
N ASP A 193 -12.32 -0.30 -18.53
CA ASP A 193 -11.90 -0.98 -17.28
C ASP A 193 -13.04 -1.04 -16.25
N TYR A 194 -14.08 -0.21 -16.38
CA TYR A 194 -15.26 -0.25 -15.52
C TYR A 194 -16.32 -1.26 -15.99
N ALA A 195 -16.40 -1.54 -17.30
CA ALA A 195 -17.41 -2.44 -17.87
C ALA A 195 -17.30 -3.90 -17.37
N PRO A 196 -16.10 -4.50 -17.23
CA PRO A 196 -15.97 -5.86 -16.73
C PRO A 196 -16.34 -5.96 -15.24
N GLU A 197 -17.41 -6.71 -14.93
CA GLU A 197 -17.92 -6.78 -13.56
C GLU A 197 -17.01 -7.55 -12.61
N ALA A 198 -16.35 -8.60 -13.10
CA ALA A 198 -15.52 -9.47 -12.29
C ALA A 198 -14.33 -8.72 -11.70
N GLU A 199 -13.55 -8.05 -12.54
CA GLU A 199 -12.40 -7.24 -12.15
C GLU A 199 -12.84 -6.06 -11.28
N ARG A 200 -13.94 -5.39 -11.65
CA ARG A 200 -14.51 -4.30 -10.85
C ARG A 200 -14.86 -4.75 -9.44
N PHE A 201 -15.53 -5.89 -9.27
CA PHE A 201 -15.90 -6.40 -7.95
C PHE A 201 -14.68 -6.85 -7.15
N ILE A 202 -13.70 -7.48 -7.79
CA ILE A 202 -12.45 -7.87 -7.12
C ILE A 202 -11.70 -6.64 -6.63
N VAL A 203 -11.52 -5.63 -7.48
CA VAL A 203 -10.87 -4.37 -7.11
C VAL A 203 -11.63 -3.66 -5.99
N ARG A 204 -12.96 -3.59 -6.07
CA ARG A 204 -13.80 -3.02 -5.01
C ARG A 204 -13.60 -3.75 -3.68
N GLU A 205 -13.68 -5.07 -3.66
CA GLU A 205 -13.53 -5.85 -2.43
C GLU A 205 -12.11 -5.76 -1.85
N ILE A 206 -11.07 -5.67 -2.70
CA ILE A 206 -9.70 -5.43 -2.24
C ILE A 206 -9.62 -4.08 -1.52
N ILE A 207 -10.13 -3.01 -2.14
CA ILE A 207 -10.11 -1.66 -1.55
C ILE A 207 -10.92 -1.63 -0.25
N VAL A 208 -12.13 -2.19 -0.24
CA VAL A 208 -13.00 -2.22 0.94
C VAL A 208 -12.32 -2.97 2.09
N LYS A 209 -11.74 -4.15 1.84
CA LYS A 209 -11.06 -4.91 2.91
C LYS A 209 -9.86 -4.15 3.48
N ILE A 210 -9.03 -3.58 2.62
CA ILE A 210 -7.88 -2.79 3.06
C ILE A 210 -8.34 -1.58 3.89
N VAL A 211 -9.31 -0.81 3.39
CA VAL A 211 -9.74 0.42 4.05
C VAL A 211 -10.54 0.12 5.32
N ALA A 212 -11.60 -0.67 5.22
CA ALA A 212 -12.55 -0.89 6.31
C ALA A 212 -12.04 -1.88 7.36
N ASN A 213 -11.29 -2.92 6.97
CA ASN A 213 -10.89 -3.98 7.89
C ASN A 213 -9.45 -3.81 8.40
N ASP A 214 -8.54 -3.28 7.58
CA ASP A 214 -7.13 -3.17 7.97
C ASP A 214 -6.74 -1.76 8.45
N ILE A 215 -7.14 -0.71 7.71
CA ILE A 215 -6.72 0.68 7.99
C ILE A 215 -7.60 1.33 9.06
N LEU A 216 -8.92 1.41 8.86
CA LEU A 216 -9.84 2.13 9.75
C LEU A 216 -9.75 1.67 11.22
N PRO A 217 -9.74 0.36 11.54
CA PRO A 217 -9.66 -0.09 12.92
C PRO A 217 -8.32 0.26 13.58
N ARG A 218 -7.28 0.53 12.79
CA ARG A 218 -5.94 0.89 13.28
C ARG A 218 -5.80 2.40 13.46
N VAL A 219 -6.20 3.21 12.47
CA VAL A 219 -6.02 4.67 12.50
C VAL A 219 -6.95 5.36 13.49
N THR A 220 -8.06 4.73 13.86
CA THR A 220 -8.99 5.23 14.88
C THR A 220 -8.52 4.95 16.31
N GLN A 221 -7.46 4.14 16.51
CA GLN A 221 -6.97 3.82 17.84
C GLN A 221 -6.21 5.00 18.46
N PRO A 222 -6.50 5.38 19.72
CA PRO A 222 -5.80 6.46 20.40
C PRO A 222 -4.27 6.27 20.43
N TRP A 223 -3.80 5.05 20.66
CA TRP A 223 -2.36 4.76 20.68
C TRP A 223 -1.70 5.01 19.32
N PHE A 224 -2.40 4.72 18.23
CA PHE A 224 -1.86 4.87 16.87
C PHE A 224 -1.75 6.35 16.53
N ILE A 225 -2.80 7.12 16.80
CA ILE A 225 -2.81 8.59 16.60
C ILE A 225 -1.68 9.22 17.42
N ASN A 226 -1.60 8.91 18.72
CA ASN A 226 -0.55 9.44 19.59
C ASN A 226 0.85 9.07 19.10
N LYS A 227 1.04 7.81 18.66
CA LYS A 227 2.32 7.36 18.12
C LYS A 227 2.69 8.12 16.85
N VAL A 228 1.76 8.29 15.90
CA VAL A 228 2.00 9.05 14.68
C VAL A 228 2.43 10.48 15.03
N ILE A 229 1.73 11.15 15.93
CA ILE A 229 2.09 12.51 16.38
C ILE A 229 3.51 12.53 16.97
N LEU A 230 3.82 11.62 17.89
CA LEU A 230 5.14 11.54 18.52
C LEU A 230 6.27 11.22 17.53
N ASP A 231 6.02 10.34 16.57
CA ASP A 231 6.99 9.99 15.53
C ASP A 231 7.28 11.19 14.62
N GLN A 232 6.26 11.98 14.25
CA GLN A 232 6.48 13.22 13.48
C GLN A 232 7.27 14.26 14.28
N LEU A 233 6.94 14.48 15.55
CA LEU A 233 7.65 15.45 16.40
C LEU A 233 9.13 15.08 16.62
N LYS A 234 9.44 13.79 16.73
CA LYS A 234 10.84 13.32 16.87
C LYS A 234 11.65 13.50 15.59
N LEU A 235 11.01 13.38 14.44
CA LEU A 235 11.66 13.64 13.15
C LEU A 235 12.05 15.12 13.03
N ASP A 236 11.22 16.03 13.53
CA ASP A 236 11.54 17.46 13.60
C ASP A 236 12.73 17.73 14.51
N GLU A 237 12.81 17.11 15.69
CA GLU A 237 13.96 17.26 16.59
C GLU A 237 15.26 16.75 15.95
N ALA A 238 15.21 15.58 15.30
CA ALA A 238 16.36 15.02 14.60
C ALA A 238 16.80 15.89 13.39
N ALA A 239 15.85 16.48 12.66
CA ALA A 239 16.12 17.42 11.58
C ALA A 239 16.73 18.74 12.11
N GLN A 240 16.19 19.26 13.22
CA GLN A 240 16.68 20.47 13.89
C GLN A 240 18.13 20.30 14.39
N VAL A 241 18.47 19.14 14.97
CA VAL A 241 19.82 18.82 15.45
C VAL A 241 20.80 18.68 14.27
N ARG A 242 20.38 18.06 13.16
CA ARG A 242 21.22 17.99 11.94
C ARG A 242 21.48 19.37 11.35
N TYR A 243 20.46 20.23 11.32
CA TYR A 243 20.60 21.61 10.85
C TYR A 243 21.56 22.43 11.72
N SER A 244 21.42 22.37 13.05
CA SER A 244 22.32 23.08 13.98
C SER A 244 23.75 22.55 13.95
N SER A 245 23.95 21.25 13.75
CA SER A 245 25.29 20.65 13.59
C SER A 245 25.94 20.95 12.23
N GLY A 246 25.16 21.17 11.17
CA GLY A 246 25.65 21.52 9.83
C GLY A 246 26.12 22.98 9.70
N ILE A 247 25.60 23.89 10.53
CA ILE A 247 26.03 25.31 10.56
C ILE A 247 27.44 25.45 11.15
N CYS A 248 27.89 24.53 12.01
CA CYS A 248 29.25 24.54 12.58
C CYS A 248 30.33 23.99 11.63
N ALA A 249 29.98 23.57 10.40
CA ALA A 249 30.90 22.95 9.44
C ALA A 249 31.08 23.78 8.15
N ALA A 250 30.91 25.10 8.20
CA ALA A 250 31.39 25.98 7.14
C ALA A 250 32.88 26.28 7.37
N PRO A 251 33.80 25.81 6.50
CA PRO A 251 35.21 26.16 6.62
C PRO A 251 35.43 27.62 6.19
N CYS A 252 36.03 28.42 7.08
CA CYS A 252 36.77 29.64 6.71
C CYS A 252 38.01 29.27 5.90
#